data_AF-A0A0B7B4R9-F1
#
_entry.id   AF-A0A0B7B4R9-F1
#
_cell.length_a   1.000
_cell.length_b   1.000
_cell.length_c   1.000
_cell.angle_alpha   90.00
_cell.angle_beta   90.00
_cell.angle_gamma   90.00
#
_symmetry.space_group_name_H-M   'P 1'
#
loop_
_entity.id
_entity.type
_entity.pdbx_description
1 polymer ?
#
loop_
_entity_poly.entity_id
_entity_poly.type
_entity_poly.pdbx_seq_one_letter_code
_entity_poly.pdbx_strand_id
1 'polypeptide(L)'
;MTYENLVPGRTTVVHFKVFNDGITLTDNNRKLFFRRHYPVSAVTYCGMDPQDRRWKREIDAPGVQGDARLFGFVARKQGTSNENTCHIFAELDPEQPASAIVNFVTKVMIGQSKLKS
;
A
#
# COMPACT_ATOMS: atom_id res chain seq x y z
N MET A 1 10.00 6.80 -9.43
CA MET A 1 8.78 6.90 -10.26
C MET A 1 7.91 7.96 -9.65
N THR A 2 7.79 9.12 -10.28
CA THR A 2 6.79 10.13 -9.93
C THR A 2 5.43 9.65 -10.45
N TYR A 3 4.35 9.96 -9.73
CA TYR A 3 2.96 9.57 -10.04
C TYR A 3 2.52 9.98 -11.47
N GLU A 4 3.19 10.98 -12.06
CA GLU A 4 2.93 11.48 -13.42
C GLU A 4 3.49 10.58 -14.53
N ASN A 5 4.27 9.55 -14.18
CA ASN A 5 4.91 8.63 -15.13
C ASN A 5 4.48 7.17 -14.94
N LEU A 6 3.21 6.95 -14.58
CA LEU A 6 2.67 5.59 -14.50
C LEU A 6 2.36 5.13 -15.92
N VAL A 7 3.24 4.26 -16.44
CA VAL A 7 3.06 3.61 -17.74
C VAL A 7 1.77 2.77 -17.67
N PRO A 8 0.82 2.96 -18.60
CA PRO A 8 -0.40 2.16 -18.67
C PRO A 8 -0.07 0.66 -18.62
N GLY A 9 -0.79 -0.08 -17.78
CA GLY A 9 -0.58 -1.53 -17.60
C GLY A 9 0.45 -1.93 -16.53
N ARG A 10 0.96 -0.99 -15.72
CA ARG A 10 1.83 -1.29 -14.56
C ARG A 10 1.12 -1.31 -13.20
N THR A 11 -0.20 -1.15 -13.18
CA THR A 11 -1.02 -1.26 -11.96
C THR A 11 -1.73 -2.62 -11.93
N THR A 12 -2.04 -3.11 -10.73
CA THR A 12 -2.84 -4.33 -10.57
C THR A 12 -3.70 -4.24 -9.32
N VAL A 13 -4.85 -4.90 -9.36
CA VAL A 13 -5.70 -5.08 -8.18
C VAL A 13 -5.06 -6.13 -7.28
N VAL A 14 -4.92 -5.79 -6.00
CA VAL A 14 -4.31 -6.66 -5.01
C VAL A 14 -5.26 -6.95 -3.86
N HIS A 15 -5.19 -8.16 -3.32
CA HIS A 15 -5.66 -8.40 -1.96
C HIS A 15 -4.64 -7.86 -0.98
N PHE A 16 -5.04 -6.83 -0.24
CA PHE A 16 -4.27 -6.24 0.85
C PHE A 16 -4.75 -6.83 2.17
N LYS A 17 -3.90 -7.59 2.87
CA LYS A 17 -4.22 -8.16 4.18
C LYS A 17 -3.23 -7.66 5.22
N VAL A 18 -3.75 -7.26 6.38
CA VAL A 18 -2.94 -6.88 7.54
C VAL A 18 -3.17 -7.86 8.66
N PHE A 19 -2.07 -8.33 9.24
CA PHE A 19 -2.03 -9.25 10.36
C PHE A 19 -1.05 -8.72 11.41
N ASN A 20 -1.00 -9.34 12.59
CA ASN A 20 -0.08 -8.92 13.63
C ASN A 20 1.40 -9.13 13.25
N ASP A 21 1.68 -10.08 12.34
CA ASP A 21 3.03 -10.39 11.88
C ASP A 21 3.49 -9.52 10.69
N GLY A 22 2.57 -8.82 10.02
CA GLY A 22 2.92 -7.94 8.90
C GLY A 22 1.80 -7.69 7.88
N ILE A 23 2.22 -7.22 6.71
CA ILE A 23 1.36 -6.94 5.55
C ILE A 23 1.58 -8.03 4.50
N THR A 24 0.48 -8.57 3.97
CA THR A 24 0.52 -9.49 2.83
C THR A 24 -0.21 -8.89 1.64
N LEU A 25 0.46 -8.84 0.49
CA LEU A 25 -0.10 -8.45 -0.79
C LEU A 25 -0.18 -9.67 -1.70
N THR A 26 -1.32 -9.87 -2.34
CA THR A 26 -1.49 -10.88 -3.40
C THR A 26 -2.03 -10.19 -4.64
N ASP A 27 -1.38 -10.35 -5.79
CA ASP A 27 -1.88 -9.84 -7.07
C ASP A 27 -3.01 -10.74 -7.57
N ASN A 28 -4.20 -10.18 -7.74
CA ASN A 28 -5.38 -10.94 -8.13
C ASN A 28 -5.26 -11.49 -9.56
N ASN A 29 -4.56 -10.77 -10.42
CA ASN A 29 -4.39 -11.13 -11.82
C ASN A 29 -3.09 -11.91 -12.07
N ARG A 30 -2.23 -12.06 -11.04
CA ARG A 30 -0.92 -12.73 -11.11
C ARG A 30 -0.03 -12.21 -12.24
N LYS A 31 -0.12 -10.91 -12.56
CA LYS A 31 0.60 -10.29 -13.69
C LYS A 31 1.96 -9.74 -13.27
N LEU A 32 2.03 -9.08 -12.12
CA LEU A 32 3.23 -8.37 -11.68
C LEU A 32 3.99 -9.15 -10.59
N PHE A 33 3.27 -9.87 -9.75
CA PHE A 33 3.83 -10.77 -8.73
C PHE A 33 2.78 -11.81 -8.35
N PHE A 34 3.13 -12.83 -7.57
CA PHE A 34 2.14 -13.76 -7.01
C PHE A 34 1.70 -13.30 -5.62
N ARG A 35 2.65 -13.24 -4.68
CA ARG A 35 2.43 -12.83 -3.30
C ARG A 35 3.69 -12.21 -2.72
N ARG A 36 3.55 -11.17 -1.90
CA ARG A 36 4.64 -10.55 -1.12
C ARG A 36 4.20 -10.39 0.32
N HIS A 37 5.09 -10.72 1.25
CA HIS A 37 4.88 -10.54 2.68
C HIS A 37 5.94 -9.59 3.24
N TYR A 38 5.50 -8.58 3.98
CA TYR A 38 6.33 -7.58 4.63
C TYR A 38 6.15 -7.75 6.13
N PRO A 39 7.16 -8.29 6.84
CA PRO A 39 7.05 -8.46 8.28
C PRO A 39 6.93 -7.11 8.96
N VAL A 40 6.26 -7.04 10.11
CA VAL A 40 6.07 -5.81 10.88
C VAL A 40 7.39 -5.07 11.13
N SER A 41 8.47 -5.80 11.38
CA SER A 41 9.80 -5.24 11.60
C SER A 41 10.38 -4.52 10.39
N ALA A 42 9.91 -4.83 9.18
CA ALA A 42 10.33 -4.17 7.96
C ALA A 42 9.51 -2.90 7.67
N VAL A 43 8.25 -2.82 8.12
CA VAL A 43 7.35 -1.69 7.84
C VAL A 43 7.70 -0.52 8.75
N THR A 44 8.20 0.57 8.17
CA THR A 44 8.69 1.74 8.90
C THR A 44 7.70 2.91 8.90
N TYR A 45 6.81 2.97 7.91
CA TYR A 45 5.80 4.02 7.81
C TYR A 45 4.57 3.49 7.07
N CYS A 46 3.39 3.98 7.44
CA CYS A 46 2.16 3.81 6.66
C CYS A 46 1.27 5.04 6.86
N GLY A 47 0.72 5.56 5.77
CA GLY A 47 -0.02 6.82 5.79
C GLY A 47 -0.85 7.04 4.53
N MET A 48 -1.78 7.98 4.65
CA MET A 48 -2.46 8.59 3.49
C MET A 48 -1.48 9.50 2.75
N ASP A 49 -1.76 9.81 1.48
CA ASP A 49 -0.98 10.80 0.75
C ASP A 49 -1.11 12.19 1.41
N PRO A 50 -0.01 12.79 1.90
CA PRO A 50 -0.06 14.08 2.61
C PRO A 50 -0.51 15.25 1.73
N GLN A 51 -0.41 15.12 0.40
CA GLN A 51 -0.89 16.11 -0.56
C GLN A 51 -2.34 15.88 -0.98
N ASP A 52 -3.01 14.86 -0.42
CA ASP A 52 -4.38 14.49 -0.71
C ASP A 52 -4.66 14.29 -2.22
N ARG A 53 -3.65 13.87 -3.00
CA ARG A 53 -3.81 13.59 -4.42
C ARG A 53 -4.72 12.39 -4.61
N ARG A 54 -5.31 12.30 -5.80
CA ARG A 54 -6.27 11.27 -6.17
C ARG A 54 -5.83 10.50 -7.39
N TRP A 55 -6.09 9.20 -7.38
CA TRP A 55 -5.94 8.36 -8.55
C TRP A 55 -7.14 8.54 -9.48
N LYS A 56 -6.89 9.01 -10.70
CA LYS A 56 -7.91 9.12 -11.74
C LYS A 56 -8.06 7.77 -12.44
N ARG A 57 -9.10 7.02 -12.08
CA ARG A 57 -9.33 5.66 -12.57
C ARG A 57 -9.70 5.57 -14.06
N GLU A 58 -10.07 6.69 -14.68
CA GLU A 58 -10.46 6.77 -16.09
C GLU A 58 -9.36 6.29 -17.07
N ILE A 59 -8.09 6.37 -16.68
CA ILE A 59 -6.95 6.00 -17.54
C ILE A 59 -6.66 4.49 -17.51
N ASP A 60 -6.94 3.80 -16.40
CA ASP A 60 -6.55 2.39 -16.20
C ASP A 60 -7.72 1.42 -16.02
N ALA A 61 -8.93 1.90 -15.73
CA ALA A 61 -10.13 1.09 -15.53
C ALA A 61 -11.38 1.82 -16.06
N PRO A 62 -11.69 1.70 -17.37
CA PRO A 62 -12.88 2.31 -17.97
C PRO A 62 -14.16 1.86 -17.23
N GLY A 63 -14.98 2.80 -16.78
CA GLY A 63 -16.24 2.53 -16.10
C GLY A 63 -16.21 2.61 -14.57
N VAL A 64 -15.05 2.81 -13.93
CA VAL A 64 -14.98 3.14 -12.50
C VAL A 64 -14.92 4.65 -12.33
N GLN A 65 -16.06 5.25 -12.04
CA GLN A 65 -16.21 6.70 -11.88
C GLN A 65 -15.71 7.12 -10.49
N GLY A 66 -14.79 8.09 -10.44
CA GLY A 66 -14.38 8.74 -9.20
C GLY A 66 -12.90 8.64 -8.86
N ASP A 67 -12.45 9.72 -8.25
CA ASP A 67 -11.12 9.93 -7.69
C ASP A 67 -10.86 8.99 -6.50
N ALA A 68 -9.85 8.13 -6.58
CA ALA A 68 -9.48 7.24 -5.48
C ALA A 68 -8.48 7.91 -4.53
N ARG A 69 -8.68 7.76 -3.22
CA ARG A 69 -7.70 8.19 -2.23
C ARG A 69 -6.43 7.35 -2.35
N LEU A 70 -5.29 8.01 -2.20
CA LEU A 70 -3.98 7.36 -2.21
C LEU A 70 -3.50 7.11 -0.79
N PHE A 71 -2.92 5.94 -0.58
CA PHE A 71 -2.21 5.59 0.65
C PHE A 71 -1.00 4.73 0.32
N GLY A 72 -0.10 4.58 1.28
CA GLY A 72 1.06 3.75 1.08
C GLY A 72 1.74 3.33 2.36
N PHE A 73 2.70 2.44 2.21
CA PHE A 73 3.62 2.10 3.28
C PHE A 73 5.05 2.06 2.78
N VAL A 74 5.99 2.30 3.68
CA VAL A 74 7.42 2.17 3.45
C VAL A 74 7.89 0.92 4.17
N ALA A 75 8.65 0.08 3.47
CA ALA A 75 9.27 -1.09 4.04
C ALA A 75 10.77 -1.16 3.70
N ARG A 76 11.57 -1.58 4.68
CA ARG A 76 12.97 -1.95 4.47
C ARG A 76 13.05 -3.16 3.56
N LYS A 77 13.94 -3.10 2.57
CA LYS A 77 14.16 -4.23 1.66
C LYS A 77 14.89 -5.35 2.41
N GLN A 78 14.45 -6.59 2.22
CA GLN A 78 15.15 -7.73 2.83
C GLN A 78 16.55 -7.88 2.22
N GLY A 79 17.55 -8.11 3.08
CA GLY A 79 18.95 -8.32 2.67
C GLY A 79 19.79 -7.05 2.52
N THR A 80 19.20 -5.84 2.62
CA THR A 80 19.94 -4.58 2.65
C THR A 80 19.43 -3.70 3.78
N SER A 81 20.32 -3.22 4.66
CA SER A 81 19.89 -2.43 5.84
C SER A 81 19.49 -0.99 5.50
N ASN A 82 19.91 -0.49 4.34
CA ASN A 82 19.87 0.95 4.01
C ASN A 82 18.90 1.29 2.86
N GLU A 83 18.23 0.30 2.26
CA GLU A 83 17.28 0.53 1.18
C GLU A 83 15.84 0.42 1.67
N ASN A 84 15.03 1.41 1.29
CA ASN A 84 13.60 1.44 1.57
C ASN A 84 12.81 1.42 0.26
N THR A 85 11.71 0.66 0.25
CA THR A 85 10.75 0.66 -0.84
C THR A 85 9.44 1.28 -0.36
N CYS A 86 8.91 2.22 -1.15
CA CYS A 86 7.58 2.76 -0.94
C CYS A 86 6.58 2.03 -1.83
N HIS A 87 5.52 1.52 -1.23
CA HIS A 87 4.40 0.88 -1.90
C HIS A 87 3.21 1.81 -1.88
N ILE A 88 2.74 2.21 -3.06
CA ILE A 88 1.61 3.13 -3.25
C ILE A 88 0.40 2.34 -3.72
N PHE A 89 -0.76 2.66 -3.14
CA PHE A 89 -2.04 2.04 -3.43
C PHE A 89 -3.11 3.11 -3.64
N ALA A 90 -4.11 2.76 -4.43
CA ALA A 90 -5.33 3.52 -4.61
C ALA A 90 -6.49 2.75 -3.97
N GLU A 91 -7.36 3.46 -3.26
CA GLU A 91 -8.56 2.89 -2.64
C GLU A 91 -9.49 2.30 -3.71
N LEU A 92 -9.81 1.00 -3.60
CA LEU A 92 -10.69 0.33 -4.56
C LEU A 92 -12.15 0.33 -4.10
N ASP A 93 -12.38 -0.05 -2.85
CA ASP A 93 -13.69 -0.29 -2.25
C ASP A 93 -13.97 0.74 -1.13
N PRO A 94 -15.02 1.57 -1.25
CA PRO A 94 -15.35 2.58 -0.24
C PRO A 94 -15.82 1.97 1.09
N GLU A 95 -16.30 0.72 1.11
CA GLU A 95 -16.64 0.02 2.36
C GLU A 95 -15.39 -0.40 3.15
N GLN A 96 -14.23 -0.43 2.49
CA GLN A 96 -12.92 -0.71 3.08
C GLN A 96 -11.98 0.48 2.86
N PRO A 97 -12.23 1.62 3.53
CA PRO A 97 -11.52 2.86 3.26
C PRO A 97 -10.02 2.74 3.57
N ALA A 98 -9.19 3.41 2.78
CA ALA A 98 -7.74 3.42 2.96
C ALA A 98 -7.31 3.85 4.39
N SER A 99 -8.09 4.76 4.99
CA SER A 99 -7.87 5.22 6.36
C SER A 99 -7.99 4.10 7.41
N ALA A 100 -8.88 3.11 7.22
CA ALA A 100 -9.01 1.98 8.12
C ALA A 100 -7.75 1.09 8.06
N ILE A 101 -7.22 0.88 6.85
CA ILE A 101 -5.96 0.15 6.64
C ILE A 101 -4.80 0.86 7.34
N VAL A 102 -4.63 2.17 7.08
CA VAL A 102 -3.57 2.98 7.71
C VAL A 102 -3.68 2.97 9.23
N ASN A 103 -4.88 3.11 9.77
CA ASN A 103 -5.14 3.07 11.22
C ASN A 103 -4.76 1.72 11.82
N PHE A 104 -5.11 0.61 11.16
CA PHE A 104 -4.74 -0.72 11.65
C PHE A 104 -3.22 -0.90 11.65
N VAL A 105 -2.54 -0.53 10.56
CA VAL A 105 -1.07 -0.63 10.46
C VAL A 105 -0.37 0.21 11.53
N THR A 106 -0.79 1.47 11.69
CA THR A 106 -0.14 2.38 12.65
C THR A 106 -0.39 1.97 14.10
N LYS A 107 -1.63 1.61 14.47
CA LYS A 107 -1.98 1.27 15.86
C LYS A 107 -1.49 -0.11 16.27
N VAL A 108 -1.66 -1.12 15.40
CA VAL A 108 -1.40 -2.52 15.75
C VAL A 108 0.05 -2.88 15.49
N MET A 109 0.62 -2.47 14.36
CA MET A 109 1.96 -2.92 13.96
C MET A 109 3.07 -1.95 14.39
N ILE A 110 2.90 -0.64 14.22
CA ILE A 110 3.92 0.36 14.59
C ILE A 110 3.80 0.79 16.07
N GLY A 111 2.58 0.89 16.60
CA GLY A 111 2.35 1.24 18.00
C GLY A 111 2.96 0.23 18.98
N GLN A 112 2.92 -1.06 18.63
CA GLN A 112 3.48 -2.14 19.47
C GLN A 112 5.01 -2.21 19.43
N SER A 113 5.66 -1.76 18.34
CA SER A 113 7.13 -1.74 18.25
C SER A 113 7.74 -0.58 19.04
N LYS A 114 7.01 0.53 19.26
CA LYS A 114 7.45 1.65 20.11
C LYS A 114 7.37 1.37 21.62
N LEU A 115 6.52 0.43 22.05
CA LEU A 115 6.38 0.04 23.46
C LEU A 115 7.48 -0.92 23.94
N LYS A 116 8.31 -1.44 23.02
CA LYS A 116 9.39 -2.40 23.32
C LYS A 116 10.80 -1.78 23.21
N SER A 117 10.93 -0.45 23.10
CA SER A 117 12.21 0.27 23.13
C SER A 117 12.45 0.92 24.48
#